data_AF-A0A553PHH7-F1
#
_entry.id   AF-A0A553PHH7-F1
#
_cell.length_a   1.000
_cell.length_b   1.000
_cell.length_c   1.000
_cell.angle_alpha   90.00
_cell.angle_beta   90.00
_cell.angle_gamma   90.00
#
_symmetry.space_group_name_H-M   'P 1'
#
loop_
_entity.id
_entity.type
_entity.pdbx_description
1 polymer ?
#
loop_
_entity_poly.entity_id
_entity_poly.type
_entity_poly.pdbx_seq_one_letter_code
_entity_poly.pdbx_strand_id
1 'polypeptide(L)'
;MSDSDSEDISGGPQMSGPPLASQMRDLAIVDVCSQRTLFETFIQEWNSQTRFSLALACQSESNSNNGKATIIGGKMRKGSLRNTKSNALKSVDQLRLSSLALKLVGLAISWESTSVFYLRLDPNPENETNNDSLDPPSQDTSLTTNERIQALSEVFHGSTNTKRHVTMFDSKAQFKVLYLTLGLLVPPSWLILDPKVGSWMIQPMDKERNLTNLVMTWDPSSKPVLEYLGSSTGCGSVGLNVEGKNPARLRAVSECLLAWRVMRKLQSELESIGMWRAFTDVEMPSILTLLQMELNGVGFSEDEAERQRKIIVARMADLEADAYRLAGREFALSSSFTKS
;
A
#
# COMPACT_ATOMS: atom_id res chain seq x y z
N MET A 1 6.18 -14.90 76.09
CA MET A 1 4.78 -14.99 76.58
C MET A 1 3.97 -14.11 75.67
N SER A 2 2.91 -14.65 75.05
CA SER A 2 2.06 -14.06 73.98
C SER A 2 2.85 -13.70 72.70
N ASP A 3 2.60 -14.24 71.49
CA ASP A 3 1.35 -14.53 70.75
C ASP A 3 0.52 -13.25 70.51
N SER A 4 -0.01 -12.91 69.32
CA SER A 4 0.04 -13.48 67.96
C SER A 4 -0.01 -12.29 66.92
N ASP A 5 -0.28 -12.35 65.61
CA ASP A 5 -0.88 -13.37 64.73
C ASP A 5 -0.55 -13.18 63.21
N SER A 6 -1.30 -13.88 62.36
CA SER A 6 -1.50 -13.88 60.88
C SER A 6 -1.62 -12.52 60.13
N GLU A 7 -1.56 -12.41 58.79
CA GLU A 7 -1.95 -13.35 57.70
C GLU A 7 -1.04 -13.35 56.45
N ASP A 8 -0.94 -14.52 55.82
CA ASP A 8 -0.50 -14.74 54.43
C ASP A 8 -1.67 -14.50 53.46
N ILE A 9 -1.48 -13.78 52.35
CA ILE A 9 -2.40 -13.81 51.19
C ILE A 9 -1.64 -14.06 49.88
N SER A 10 -1.50 -15.35 49.59
CA SER A 10 -1.51 -16.00 48.26
C SER A 10 -0.98 -15.22 47.03
N GLY A 11 0.17 -15.69 46.52
CA GLY A 11 0.52 -15.46 45.12
C GLY A 11 -0.45 -16.20 44.18
N GLY A 12 -1.16 -15.44 43.33
CA GLY A 12 -1.94 -16.01 42.24
C GLY A 12 -1.05 -16.53 41.11
N PRO A 13 -1.45 -17.59 40.39
CA PRO A 13 -0.65 -18.13 39.30
C PRO A 13 -0.57 -17.13 38.15
N GLN A 14 0.64 -16.70 37.80
CA GLN A 14 0.88 -16.05 36.51
C GLN A 14 0.55 -17.06 35.40
N MET A 15 -0.57 -16.82 34.72
CA MET A 15 -0.89 -17.47 33.45
C MET A 15 0.15 -17.02 32.42
N SER A 16 1.26 -17.76 32.34
CA SER A 16 2.26 -17.62 31.29
C SER A 16 1.63 -18.02 29.96
N GLY A 17 1.18 -17.03 29.20
CA GLY A 17 0.93 -17.20 27.77
C GLY A 17 2.19 -17.79 27.11
N PRO A 18 2.03 -18.62 26.06
CA PRO A 18 3.16 -19.30 25.45
C PRO A 18 4.21 -18.29 24.96
N PRO A 19 5.52 -18.57 25.16
CA PRO A 19 6.56 -17.60 24.89
C PRO A 19 6.62 -17.23 23.40
N LEU A 20 6.96 -15.97 23.12
CA LEU A 20 7.08 -15.35 21.79
C LEU A 20 7.66 -16.28 20.70
N ALA A 21 8.67 -17.07 21.08
CA ALA A 21 9.37 -18.05 20.25
C ALA A 21 8.54 -19.25 19.73
N SER A 22 7.28 -19.42 20.15
CA SER A 22 6.39 -20.46 19.61
C SER A 22 5.62 -20.00 18.37
N GLN A 23 5.25 -18.72 18.28
CA GLN A 23 4.58 -18.16 17.09
C GLN A 23 5.56 -17.71 16.01
N MET A 24 6.82 -17.48 16.36
CA MET A 24 7.88 -17.07 15.43
C MET A 24 8.52 -18.24 14.67
N ARG A 25 8.33 -19.50 15.10
CA ARG A 25 9.04 -20.66 14.54
C ARG A 25 8.58 -21.09 13.15
N ASP A 26 7.35 -20.74 12.77
CA ASP A 26 6.70 -21.26 11.56
C ASP A 26 6.59 -20.20 10.44
N LEU A 27 7.15 -19.00 10.61
CA LEU A 27 7.15 -17.98 9.54
C LEU A 27 8.28 -18.26 8.54
N ALA A 28 7.94 -18.84 7.39
CA ALA A 28 8.85 -19.08 6.29
C ALA A 28 8.74 -17.96 5.24
N ILE A 29 9.83 -17.23 5.00
CA ILE A 29 9.95 -16.29 3.87
C ILE A 29 10.74 -17.01 2.76
N VAL A 30 10.12 -17.19 1.60
CA VAL A 30 10.66 -17.97 0.49
C VAL A 30 10.88 -17.06 -0.72
N ASP A 31 12.13 -16.77 -1.06
CA ASP A 31 12.46 -16.02 -2.27
C ASP A 31 12.38 -16.94 -3.50
N VAL A 32 11.30 -16.77 -4.25
CA VAL A 32 10.92 -17.64 -5.37
C VAL A 32 11.99 -17.63 -6.49
N CYS A 33 12.65 -16.49 -6.67
CA CYS A 33 13.64 -16.26 -7.74
C CYS A 33 15.02 -16.87 -7.47
N SER A 34 15.22 -17.64 -6.40
CA SER A 34 16.52 -18.25 -6.08
C SER A 34 16.85 -19.50 -6.91
N GLN A 35 15.84 -20.19 -7.46
CA GLN A 35 16.03 -21.33 -8.36
C GLN A 35 14.92 -21.38 -9.41
N ARG A 36 15.25 -21.64 -10.68
CA ARG A 36 14.27 -21.76 -11.77
C ARG A 36 13.16 -22.78 -11.48
N THR A 37 13.48 -23.95 -10.92
CA THR A 37 12.51 -24.99 -10.54
C THR A 37 11.55 -24.55 -9.44
N LEU A 38 12.03 -23.78 -8.46
CA LEU A 38 11.19 -23.19 -7.41
C LEU A 38 10.23 -22.15 -8.00
N PHE A 39 10.70 -21.31 -8.92
CA PHE A 39 9.88 -20.34 -9.62
C PHE A 39 8.80 -20.98 -10.50
N GLU A 40 9.15 -21.98 -11.31
CA GLU A 40 8.19 -22.68 -12.16
C GLU A 40 7.13 -23.43 -11.33
N THR A 41 7.54 -24.10 -10.23
CA THR A 41 6.61 -24.73 -9.29
C THR A 41 5.68 -23.70 -8.62
N PHE A 42 6.22 -22.58 -8.12
CA PHE A 42 5.44 -21.52 -7.50
C PHE A 42 4.37 -20.94 -8.44
N ILE A 43 4.70 -20.69 -9.72
CA ILE A 43 3.73 -20.16 -10.69
C ILE A 43 2.63 -21.19 -11.01
N GLN A 44 2.96 -22.50 -11.03
CA GLN A 44 1.96 -23.56 -11.19
C GLN A 44 1.04 -23.65 -9.96
N GLU A 45 1.60 -23.66 -8.76
CA GLU A 45 0.84 -23.68 -7.51
C GLU A 45 -0.05 -22.45 -7.37
N TRP A 46 0.48 -21.24 -7.59
CA TRP A 46 -0.29 -20.00 -7.50
C TRP A 46 -1.48 -19.99 -8.47
N ASN A 47 -1.31 -20.57 -9.67
CA ASN A 47 -2.41 -20.70 -10.63
C ASN A 47 -3.52 -21.68 -10.21
N SER A 48 -3.23 -22.62 -9.31
CA SER A 48 -4.22 -23.50 -8.70
C SER A 48 -4.98 -22.85 -7.53
N GLN A 49 -4.42 -21.79 -6.91
CA GLN A 49 -5.00 -21.19 -5.71
C GLN A 49 -6.25 -20.34 -6.00
N THR A 50 -7.31 -20.58 -5.23
CA THR A 50 -8.58 -19.83 -5.29
C THR A 50 -8.67 -18.71 -4.25
N ARG A 51 -7.76 -18.68 -3.26
CA ARG A 51 -7.65 -17.63 -2.25
C ARG A 51 -6.17 -17.35 -1.97
N PHE A 52 -5.74 -16.09 -2.07
CA PHE A 52 -4.41 -15.66 -1.69
C PHE A 52 -4.40 -14.19 -1.23
N SER A 53 -3.28 -13.75 -0.70
CA SER A 53 -2.96 -12.39 -0.32
C SER A 53 -1.83 -11.87 -1.20
N LEU A 54 -1.83 -10.56 -1.46
CA LEU A 54 -0.86 -9.89 -2.32
C LEU A 54 -0.46 -8.55 -1.70
N ALA A 55 0.83 -8.24 -1.70
CA ALA A 55 1.33 -6.90 -1.37
C ALA A 55 2.52 -6.52 -2.28
N LEU A 56 2.64 -5.25 -2.64
CA LEU A 56 3.72 -4.74 -3.48
C LEU A 56 4.91 -4.25 -2.65
N ALA A 57 6.12 -4.48 -3.13
CA ALA A 57 7.35 -3.92 -2.57
C ALA A 57 7.82 -2.75 -3.44
N CYS A 58 7.74 -1.52 -2.90
CA CYS A 58 8.27 -0.33 -3.56
C CYS A 58 9.45 0.31 -2.82
N GLN A 59 10.37 0.92 -3.56
CA GLN A 59 11.49 1.73 -3.07
C GLN A 59 11.37 3.17 -3.63
N SER A 60 12.03 4.13 -2.98
CA SER A 60 12.13 5.50 -3.52
C SER A 60 13.01 5.53 -4.76
N GLU A 61 12.60 6.26 -5.79
CA GLU A 61 13.41 6.49 -7.00
C GLU A 61 14.65 7.38 -6.71
N SER A 62 14.67 8.12 -5.60
CA SER A 62 15.63 9.19 -5.33
C SER A 62 17.07 8.76 -5.00
N ASN A 63 17.34 7.48 -4.69
CA ASN A 63 18.64 7.08 -4.12
C ASN A 63 19.73 6.71 -5.14
N SER A 64 19.45 6.77 -6.44
CA SER A 64 20.48 6.58 -7.49
C SER A 64 21.18 7.91 -7.86
N ASN A 65 21.78 8.58 -6.86
CA ASN A 65 22.78 9.64 -7.10
C ASN A 65 23.52 10.04 -5.81
N ASN A 66 24.35 9.16 -5.26
CA ASN A 66 25.38 9.56 -4.30
C ASN A 66 26.58 10.18 -5.05
N GLY A 67 26.34 11.34 -5.68
CA GLY A 67 27.26 12.07 -6.54
C GLY A 67 26.97 13.57 -6.50
N LYS A 68 27.81 14.30 -5.76
CA LYS A 68 27.71 15.75 -5.46
C LYS A 68 27.22 16.61 -6.64
N ALA A 69 26.02 17.21 -6.51
CA ALA A 69 25.68 18.47 -7.20
C ALA A 69 24.47 19.19 -6.56
N THR A 70 24.73 20.06 -5.58
CA THR A 70 23.79 21.13 -5.22
C THR A 70 23.77 22.16 -6.35
N ILE A 71 22.76 22.13 -7.23
CA ILE A 71 22.49 23.23 -8.18
C ILE A 71 21.03 23.67 -8.03
N ILE A 72 20.88 24.89 -7.51
CA ILE A 72 19.63 25.62 -7.43
C ILE A 72 19.29 26.13 -8.84
N GLY A 73 18.05 25.93 -9.31
CA GLY A 73 17.50 26.58 -10.50
C GLY A 73 17.31 25.69 -11.74
N GLY A 74 16.26 24.84 -11.73
CA GLY A 74 15.80 24.08 -12.90
C GLY A 74 14.56 24.70 -13.54
N LYS A 75 14.69 25.23 -14.76
CA LYS A 75 13.65 25.99 -15.47
C LYS A 75 12.57 25.06 -16.06
N MET A 76 11.30 25.21 -15.66
CA MET A 76 10.19 24.43 -16.25
C MET A 76 10.12 24.64 -17.77
N ARG A 77 10.16 23.55 -18.56
CA ARG A 77 9.81 23.56 -19.98
C ARG A 77 8.49 22.84 -20.19
N LYS A 78 7.58 23.50 -20.90
CA LYS A 78 6.23 23.03 -21.22
C LYS A 78 6.25 21.67 -21.93
N GLY A 79 5.25 20.85 -21.63
CA GLY A 79 5.10 19.52 -22.22
C GLY A 79 4.85 19.55 -23.72
N SER A 80 5.20 18.44 -24.38
CA SER A 80 4.81 18.13 -25.75
C SER A 80 4.34 16.68 -25.79
N LEU A 81 3.06 16.47 -26.10
CA LEU A 81 2.49 15.14 -26.25
C LEU A 81 3.07 14.48 -27.51
N ARG A 82 4.01 13.54 -27.35
CA ARG A 82 4.43 12.66 -28.45
C ARG A 82 3.56 11.41 -28.48
N ASN A 83 2.51 11.49 -29.28
CA ASN A 83 1.79 10.32 -29.75
C ASN A 83 2.71 9.51 -30.69
N THR A 84 3.17 8.33 -30.26
CA THR A 84 3.95 7.42 -31.11
C THR A 84 3.68 5.97 -30.74
N LYS A 85 3.05 5.23 -31.67
CA LYS A 85 2.97 3.77 -31.62
C LYS A 85 4.34 3.19 -31.98
N SER A 86 5.01 2.52 -31.03
CA SER A 86 6.12 1.62 -31.33
C SER A 86 6.28 0.59 -30.20
N ASN A 87 6.15 -0.70 -30.53
CA ASN A 87 6.44 -1.79 -29.61
C ASN A 87 7.94 -1.78 -29.22
N ALA A 88 8.24 -2.40 -28.07
CA ALA A 88 9.58 -2.56 -27.47
C ALA A 88 10.21 -1.28 -26.88
N LEU A 89 9.64 -0.80 -25.75
CA LEU A 89 10.36 0.08 -24.82
C LEU A 89 10.87 -0.74 -23.61
N LYS A 90 12.11 -0.48 -23.20
CA LYS A 90 12.96 -1.36 -22.37
C LYS A 90 12.33 -1.69 -21.01
N SER A 91 12.39 -2.97 -20.62
CA SER A 91 11.66 -3.53 -19.46
C SER A 91 12.06 -3.02 -18.08
N VAL A 92 13.26 -2.43 -17.93
CA VAL A 92 13.74 -1.92 -16.63
C VAL A 92 13.17 -0.53 -16.30
N ASP A 93 12.82 0.27 -17.31
CA ASP A 93 12.19 1.58 -17.11
C ASP A 93 10.70 1.47 -16.76
N GLN A 94 10.05 0.36 -17.13
CA GLN A 94 8.63 0.11 -16.85
C GLN A 94 8.32 0.02 -15.33
N LEU A 95 9.29 -0.40 -14.52
CA LEU A 95 9.14 -0.53 -13.07
C LEU A 95 9.23 0.81 -12.30
N ARG A 96 9.45 1.94 -12.98
CA ARG A 96 9.65 3.26 -12.36
C ARG A 96 8.44 4.18 -12.59
N LEU A 97 7.98 4.81 -11.53
CA LEU A 97 6.86 5.76 -11.51
C LEU A 97 7.33 7.14 -11.06
N SER A 98 7.92 7.92 -11.97
CA SER A 98 8.39 9.27 -11.66
C SER A 98 7.27 10.26 -11.28
N SER A 99 6.00 9.93 -11.56
CA SER A 99 4.83 10.67 -11.06
C SER A 99 4.55 10.45 -9.56
N LEU A 100 5.06 9.37 -8.97
CA LEU A 100 4.94 9.04 -7.54
C LEU A 100 6.31 8.98 -6.84
N ALA A 101 7.42 9.15 -7.57
CA ALA A 101 8.79 8.89 -7.13
C ALA A 101 9.02 7.46 -6.58
N LEU A 102 8.27 6.48 -7.09
CA LEU A 102 8.32 5.08 -6.66
C LEU A 102 8.98 4.17 -7.71
N LYS A 103 9.69 3.15 -7.26
CA LYS A 103 10.13 2.01 -8.08
C LYS A 103 9.54 0.71 -7.51
N LEU A 104 8.85 -0.06 -8.35
CA LEU A 104 8.39 -1.41 -7.99
C LEU A 104 9.58 -2.38 -8.05
N VAL A 105 9.91 -3.03 -6.93
CA VAL A 105 11.06 -3.94 -6.82
C VAL A 105 10.67 -5.41 -6.62
N GLY A 106 9.44 -5.68 -6.21
CA GLY A 106 8.93 -7.04 -6.04
C GLY A 106 7.49 -7.10 -5.55
N LEU A 107 7.01 -8.32 -5.33
CA LEU A 107 5.68 -8.63 -4.78
C LEU A 107 5.83 -9.72 -3.71
N ALA A 108 5.03 -9.64 -2.65
CA ALA A 108 4.85 -10.70 -1.68
C ALA A 108 3.49 -11.37 -1.89
N ILE A 109 3.48 -12.70 -1.98
CA ILE A 109 2.30 -13.54 -2.20
C ILE A 109 2.20 -14.55 -1.05
N SER A 110 1.00 -14.79 -0.54
CA SER A 110 0.77 -15.86 0.45
C SER A 110 -0.64 -16.43 0.33
N TRP A 111 -0.78 -17.74 0.39
CA TRP A 111 -2.07 -18.44 0.49
C TRP A 111 -2.22 -19.21 1.81
N GLU A 112 -1.25 -19.08 2.71
CA GLU A 112 -1.15 -19.80 3.99
C GLU A 112 -1.02 -18.81 5.16
N SER A 113 -1.10 -19.30 6.40
CA SER A 113 -0.90 -18.46 7.59
C SER A 113 0.57 -18.32 8.03
N THR A 114 1.48 -19.04 7.38
CA THR A 114 2.86 -19.32 7.83
C THR A 114 3.90 -19.07 6.73
N SER A 115 3.56 -19.31 5.47
CA SER A 115 4.48 -19.19 4.33
C SER A 115 4.23 -17.92 3.54
N VAL A 116 5.26 -17.13 3.24
CA VAL A 116 5.18 -15.96 2.35
C VAL A 116 6.24 -16.06 1.26
N PHE A 117 5.78 -16.02 0.02
CA PHE A 117 6.60 -16.12 -1.18
C PHE A 117 6.94 -14.73 -1.69
N TYR A 118 8.22 -14.43 -1.86
CA TYR A 118 8.68 -13.14 -2.41
C TYR A 118 9.16 -13.29 -3.85
N LEU A 119 8.52 -12.55 -4.76
CA LEU A 119 8.85 -12.46 -6.17
C LEU A 119 9.59 -11.14 -6.43
N ARG A 120 10.93 -11.19 -6.54
CA ARG A 120 11.75 -10.02 -6.89
C ARG A 120 11.66 -9.72 -8.40
N LEU A 121 11.30 -8.49 -8.74
CA LEU A 121 11.28 -7.98 -10.13
C LEU A 121 12.53 -7.16 -10.49
N ASP A 122 13.15 -6.48 -9.52
CA ASP A 122 14.34 -5.65 -9.77
C ASP A 122 15.55 -6.49 -10.24
N PRO A 123 16.17 -6.17 -11.40
CA PRO A 123 17.37 -6.88 -11.86
C PRO A 123 18.63 -6.63 -11.02
N ASN A 124 18.71 -5.53 -10.26
CA ASN A 124 19.91 -5.19 -9.49
C ASN A 124 19.73 -5.50 -7.99
N PRO A 125 20.33 -6.59 -7.46
CA PRO A 125 20.27 -6.90 -6.03
C PRO A 125 21.06 -5.91 -5.16
N GLU A 126 22.05 -5.21 -5.73
CA GLU A 126 22.98 -4.33 -5.02
C GLU A 126 22.35 -3.08 -4.38
N ASN A 127 21.11 -2.72 -4.72
CA ASN A 127 20.46 -1.53 -4.15
C ASN A 127 19.78 -1.78 -2.79
N GLU A 128 19.73 -3.01 -2.29
CA GLU A 128 19.26 -3.30 -0.92
C GLU A 128 20.43 -3.23 0.09
N THR A 129 21.23 -2.15 0.06
CA THR A 129 22.25 -1.88 1.07
C THR A 129 21.65 -1.44 2.40
N ASN A 130 21.12 -2.39 3.16
CA ASN A 130 20.97 -2.28 4.60
C ASN A 130 21.34 -3.64 5.22
N ASN A 131 22.47 -3.64 5.92
CA ASN A 131 23.13 -4.80 6.51
C ASN A 131 22.25 -5.41 7.62
N ASP A 132 21.54 -6.50 7.34
CA ASP A 132 20.59 -7.13 8.27
C ASP A 132 20.60 -8.66 8.13
N SER A 133 20.34 -9.38 9.23
CA SER A 133 20.50 -10.84 9.34
C SER A 133 19.46 -11.67 8.56
N LEU A 134 18.65 -11.02 7.73
CA LEU A 134 17.59 -11.60 6.88
C LEU A 134 17.90 -11.40 5.39
N ASP A 135 19.18 -11.30 5.04
CA ASP A 135 19.66 -11.09 3.67
C ASP A 135 18.92 -12.00 2.67
N PRO A 136 18.40 -11.43 1.57
CA PRO A 136 17.74 -12.21 0.54
C PRO A 136 18.76 -13.17 -0.10
N PRO A 137 18.44 -14.47 -0.23
CA PRO A 137 19.34 -15.44 -0.82
C PRO A 137 19.74 -15.07 -2.25
N SER A 138 20.90 -15.61 -2.67
CA SER A 138 21.40 -15.44 -4.03
C SER A 138 20.31 -15.76 -5.05
N GLN A 139 20.24 -14.92 -6.08
CA GLN A 139 19.24 -15.01 -7.13
C GLN A 139 19.74 -15.93 -8.24
N ASP A 140 18.82 -16.66 -8.86
CA ASP A 140 19.14 -17.41 -10.07
C ASP A 140 19.45 -16.44 -11.21
N THR A 141 20.68 -16.52 -11.74
CA THR A 141 21.14 -15.66 -12.84
C THR A 141 20.53 -16.03 -14.19
N SER A 142 19.86 -17.19 -14.29
CA SER A 142 19.15 -17.63 -15.49
C SER A 142 17.73 -17.06 -15.61
N LEU A 143 17.10 -16.66 -14.50
CA LEU A 143 15.74 -16.10 -14.48
C LEU A 143 15.76 -14.58 -14.75
N THR A 144 15.43 -14.17 -15.97
CA THR A 144 15.37 -12.76 -16.34
C THR A 144 14.17 -12.03 -15.70
N THR A 145 14.28 -10.72 -15.47
CA THR A 145 13.14 -9.87 -15.06
C THR A 145 11.96 -9.98 -16.03
N ASN A 146 12.23 -10.18 -17.34
CA ASN A 146 11.19 -10.29 -18.36
C ASN A 146 10.36 -11.57 -18.19
N GLU A 147 10.99 -12.73 -17.95
CA GLU A 147 10.28 -13.99 -17.67
C GLU A 147 9.41 -13.87 -16.41
N ARG A 148 9.89 -13.17 -15.37
CA ARG A 148 9.15 -12.93 -14.12
C ARG A 148 7.91 -12.05 -14.35
N ILE A 149 8.07 -10.95 -15.11
CA ILE A 149 6.96 -10.06 -15.48
C ILE A 149 5.97 -10.77 -16.42
N GLN A 150 6.45 -11.60 -17.35
CA GLN A 150 5.61 -12.38 -18.24
C GLN A 150 4.78 -13.41 -17.46
N ALA A 151 5.39 -14.20 -16.58
CA ALA A 151 4.67 -15.17 -15.76
C ALA A 151 3.64 -14.49 -14.83
N LEU A 152 3.99 -13.34 -14.24
CA LEU A 152 3.03 -12.52 -13.49
C LEU A 152 1.87 -12.05 -14.38
N SER A 153 2.16 -11.63 -15.61
CA SER A 153 1.14 -11.24 -16.59
C SER A 153 0.25 -12.43 -16.96
N GLU A 154 0.80 -13.63 -17.12
CA GLU A 154 0.06 -14.86 -17.39
C GLU A 154 -0.85 -15.28 -16.22
N VAL A 155 -0.42 -15.08 -14.96
CA VAL A 155 -1.27 -15.29 -13.77
C VAL A 155 -2.47 -14.34 -13.76
N PHE A 156 -2.28 -13.08 -14.16
CA PHE A 156 -3.36 -12.08 -14.24
C PHE A 156 -4.28 -12.29 -15.45
N HIS A 157 -3.74 -12.67 -16.62
CA HIS A 157 -4.54 -13.00 -17.81
C HIS A 157 -5.06 -14.46 -17.82
N GLY A 158 -4.83 -15.20 -16.73
CA GLY A 158 -5.20 -16.60 -16.58
C GLY A 158 -6.71 -16.86 -16.64
N SER A 159 -7.07 -18.14 -16.73
CA SER A 159 -8.45 -18.59 -17.00
C SER A 159 -9.53 -17.87 -16.19
N THR A 160 -10.44 -17.19 -16.90
CA THR A 160 -11.54 -16.40 -16.32
C THR A 160 -12.63 -17.26 -15.64
N ASN A 161 -12.58 -18.59 -15.79
CA ASN A 161 -13.62 -19.50 -15.32
C ASN A 161 -13.57 -19.77 -13.81
N THR A 162 -12.47 -19.49 -13.12
CA THR A 162 -12.36 -19.68 -11.66
C THR A 162 -12.40 -18.35 -10.92
N LYS A 163 -13.39 -18.19 -10.02
CA LYS A 163 -13.46 -17.01 -9.14
C LYS A 163 -12.35 -17.11 -8.10
N ARG A 164 -11.40 -16.17 -8.11
CA ARG A 164 -10.30 -16.08 -7.13
C ARG A 164 -10.59 -14.98 -6.11
N HIS A 165 -10.13 -15.17 -4.87
CA HIS A 165 -10.23 -14.17 -3.81
C HIS A 165 -8.83 -13.63 -3.50
N VAL A 166 -8.66 -12.32 -3.56
CA VAL A 166 -7.35 -11.68 -3.37
C VAL A 166 -7.42 -10.66 -2.25
N THR A 167 -6.75 -10.93 -1.15
CA THR A 167 -6.64 -10.00 -0.03
C THR A 167 -5.52 -8.99 -0.30
N MET A 168 -5.82 -7.70 -0.21
CA MET A 168 -4.82 -6.62 -0.33
C MET A 168 -5.20 -5.46 0.59
N PHE A 169 -4.28 -5.00 1.43
CA PHE A 169 -4.50 -3.82 2.27
C PHE A 169 -4.28 -2.53 1.46
N ASP A 170 -5.22 -1.57 1.52
CA ASP A 170 -5.15 -0.34 0.73
C ASP A 170 -5.07 -0.63 -0.79
N SER A 171 -5.88 -1.60 -1.21
CA SER A 171 -5.92 -2.24 -2.52
C SER A 171 -5.94 -1.27 -3.70
N LYS A 172 -6.68 -0.16 -3.59
CA LYS A 172 -6.75 0.90 -4.61
C LYS A 172 -5.37 1.46 -4.96
N ALA A 173 -4.56 1.78 -3.95
CA ALA A 173 -3.23 2.35 -4.14
C ALA A 173 -2.27 1.32 -4.76
N GLN A 174 -2.37 0.06 -4.34
CA GLN A 174 -1.55 -1.03 -4.88
C GLN A 174 -1.87 -1.31 -6.35
N PHE A 175 -3.15 -1.45 -6.71
CA PHE A 175 -3.53 -1.66 -8.11
C PHE A 175 -3.21 -0.45 -9.01
N LYS A 176 -3.25 0.79 -8.49
CA LYS A 176 -2.74 1.97 -9.20
C LYS A 176 -1.26 1.82 -9.56
N VAL A 177 -0.41 1.40 -8.61
CA VAL A 177 1.02 1.18 -8.87
C VAL A 177 1.23 0.02 -9.85
N LEU A 178 0.50 -1.08 -9.70
CA LEU A 178 0.60 -2.25 -10.58
C LEU A 178 0.20 -1.92 -12.04
N TYR A 179 -0.88 -1.16 -12.22
CA TYR A 179 -1.34 -0.73 -13.54
C TYR A 179 -0.35 0.26 -14.18
N LEU A 180 0.13 1.26 -13.42
CA LEU A 180 1.04 2.27 -13.97
C LEU A 180 2.44 1.73 -14.29
N THR A 181 2.89 0.65 -13.63
CA THR A 181 4.20 0.01 -13.90
C THR A 181 4.11 -1.10 -14.95
N LEU A 182 3.21 -2.07 -14.74
CA LEU A 182 3.17 -3.31 -15.51
C LEU A 182 2.01 -3.36 -16.52
N GLY A 183 1.14 -2.36 -16.54
CA GLY A 183 -0.08 -2.36 -17.38
C GLY A 183 -1.12 -3.40 -16.96
N LEU A 184 -0.96 -4.03 -15.80
CA LEU A 184 -1.85 -5.10 -15.34
C LEU A 184 -3.15 -4.52 -14.80
N LEU A 185 -4.26 -4.98 -15.37
CA LEU A 185 -5.62 -4.71 -14.88
C LEU A 185 -6.07 -5.82 -13.95
N VAL A 186 -6.99 -5.50 -13.03
CA VAL A 186 -7.61 -6.51 -12.16
C VAL A 186 -8.52 -7.42 -13.01
N PRO A 187 -8.34 -8.75 -12.98
CA PRO A 187 -9.18 -9.65 -13.76
C PRO A 187 -10.63 -9.66 -13.23
N PRO A 188 -11.67 -9.63 -14.09
CA PRO A 188 -13.07 -9.63 -13.66
C PRO A 188 -13.49 -10.85 -12.82
N SER A 189 -12.73 -11.95 -12.87
CA SER A 189 -12.94 -13.15 -12.04
C SER A 189 -12.38 -13.02 -10.63
N TRP A 190 -11.65 -11.95 -10.30
CA TRP A 190 -11.03 -11.75 -8.99
C TRP A 190 -11.94 -10.91 -8.09
N LEU A 191 -12.32 -11.46 -6.94
CA LEU A 191 -12.94 -10.72 -5.84
C LEU A 191 -11.83 -10.21 -4.92
N ILE A 192 -11.58 -8.90 -4.97
CA ILE A 192 -10.66 -8.22 -4.06
C ILE A 192 -11.30 -8.17 -2.67
N LEU A 193 -10.51 -8.38 -1.63
CA LEU A 193 -10.90 -8.21 -0.23
C LEU A 193 -9.92 -7.23 0.43
N ASP A 194 -10.39 -6.04 0.83
CA ASP A 194 -9.55 -5.05 1.50
C ASP A 194 -9.90 -4.96 3.00
N PRO A 195 -9.01 -5.39 3.91
CA PRO A 195 -9.27 -5.34 5.35
C PRO A 195 -9.42 -3.90 5.88
N LYS A 196 -8.91 -2.90 5.18
CA LYS A 196 -9.09 -1.49 5.51
C LYS A 196 -10.55 -1.07 5.34
N VAL A 197 -11.13 -1.41 4.19
CA VAL A 197 -12.55 -1.18 3.85
C VAL A 197 -13.45 -2.03 4.76
N GLY A 198 -13.09 -3.31 4.98
CA GLY A 198 -13.85 -4.21 5.85
C GLY A 198 -13.96 -3.69 7.29
N SER A 199 -12.86 -3.20 7.86
CA SER A 199 -12.91 -2.60 9.20
C SER A 199 -13.63 -1.25 9.26
N TRP A 200 -13.57 -0.45 8.20
CA TRP A 200 -14.36 0.79 8.11
C TRP A 200 -15.85 0.48 8.09
N MET A 201 -16.29 -0.53 7.34
CA MET A 201 -17.70 -0.86 7.21
C MET A 201 -18.32 -1.39 8.52
N ILE A 202 -17.54 -2.08 9.37
CA ILE A 202 -17.99 -2.47 10.73
C ILE A 202 -18.06 -1.24 11.66
N GLN A 203 -17.14 -0.28 11.53
CA GLN A 203 -17.00 0.88 12.43
C GLN A 203 -16.75 2.17 11.63
N PRO A 204 -17.78 2.73 10.95
CA PRO A 204 -17.60 3.83 10.00
C PRO A 204 -17.35 5.19 10.66
N MET A 205 -17.61 5.31 11.97
CA MET A 205 -17.37 6.53 12.77
C MET A 205 -15.95 6.62 13.33
N ASP A 206 -15.17 5.55 13.26
CA ASP A 206 -13.80 5.53 13.78
C ASP A 206 -12.81 6.20 12.81
N LYS A 207 -11.68 6.66 13.36
CA LYS A 207 -10.57 7.14 12.55
C LYS A 207 -10.02 6.02 11.66
N GLU A 208 -9.60 6.38 10.45
CA GLU A 208 -8.98 5.48 9.48
C GLU A 208 -7.84 4.68 10.14
N ARG A 209 -7.96 3.35 10.11
CA ARG A 209 -7.00 2.44 10.74
C ARG A 209 -5.87 2.10 9.78
N ASN A 210 -4.63 2.23 10.26
CA ASN A 210 -3.48 1.63 9.62
C ASN A 210 -3.38 0.12 9.91
N LEU A 211 -2.50 -0.59 9.22
CA LEU A 211 -2.33 -2.04 9.39
C LEU A 211 -2.05 -2.44 10.84
N THR A 212 -1.22 -1.67 11.55
CA THR A 212 -0.91 -1.89 12.97
C THR A 212 -2.16 -1.82 13.85
N ASN A 213 -2.99 -0.80 13.68
CA ASN A 213 -4.24 -0.65 14.42
C ASN A 213 -5.24 -1.77 14.05
N LEU A 214 -5.28 -2.20 12.78
CA LEU A 214 -6.09 -3.34 12.36
C LEU A 214 -5.65 -4.65 13.05
N VAL A 215 -4.35 -4.94 13.09
CA VAL A 215 -3.81 -6.12 13.79
C VAL A 215 -4.15 -6.06 15.28
N MET A 216 -3.89 -4.92 15.94
CA MET A 216 -4.18 -4.75 17.37
C MET A 216 -5.68 -4.84 17.71
N THR A 217 -6.57 -4.53 16.76
CA THR A 217 -8.03 -4.60 16.96
C THR A 217 -8.59 -6.00 16.66
N TRP A 218 -8.21 -6.58 15.51
CA TRP A 218 -8.88 -7.77 14.94
C TRP A 218 -8.07 -9.07 15.05
N ASP A 219 -6.74 -8.99 15.16
CA ASP A 219 -5.87 -10.16 15.33
C ASP A 219 -4.70 -9.89 16.31
N PRO A 220 -4.97 -9.68 17.62
CA PRO A 220 -3.91 -9.44 18.61
C PRO A 220 -2.86 -10.56 18.67
N SER A 221 -3.22 -11.78 18.26
CA SER A 221 -2.30 -12.93 18.12
C SER A 221 -1.17 -12.70 17.11
N SER A 222 -1.32 -11.78 16.14
CA SER A 222 -0.26 -11.44 15.19
C SER A 222 0.64 -10.27 15.62
N LYS A 223 0.42 -9.72 16.83
CA LYS A 223 1.30 -8.68 17.39
C LYS A 223 2.80 -9.05 17.38
N PRO A 224 3.24 -10.26 17.77
CA PRO A 224 4.67 -10.63 17.69
C PRO A 224 5.24 -10.60 16.28
N VAL A 225 4.43 -10.96 15.28
CA VAL A 225 4.83 -10.92 13.86
C VAL A 225 4.97 -9.47 13.38
N LEU A 226 4.07 -8.57 13.81
CA LEU A 226 4.17 -7.14 13.53
C LEU A 226 5.35 -6.48 14.24
N GLU A 227 5.69 -6.89 15.46
CA GLU A 227 6.88 -6.41 16.17
C GLU A 227 8.18 -6.90 15.52
N TYR A 228 8.19 -8.13 14.99
CA TYR A 228 9.34 -8.73 14.31
C TYR A 228 9.60 -8.17 12.91
N LEU A 229 8.56 -8.10 12.06
CA LEU A 229 8.68 -7.57 10.69
C LEU A 229 8.59 -6.03 10.62
N GLY A 230 8.17 -5.42 11.73
CA GLY A 230 8.06 -3.97 11.95
C GLY A 230 6.81 -3.30 11.39
N SER A 231 6.45 -2.17 12.02
CA SER A 231 5.35 -1.29 11.64
C SER A 231 5.82 -0.17 10.70
N SER A 232 4.97 0.25 9.76
CA SER A 232 5.12 1.56 9.10
C SER A 232 4.34 2.65 9.82
N THR A 233 4.59 3.89 9.40
CA THR A 233 3.77 5.08 9.67
C THR A 233 2.67 5.24 8.60
N GLY A 234 1.70 6.13 8.86
CA GLY A 234 0.60 6.44 7.95
C GLY A 234 -0.52 5.38 7.92
N CYS A 235 -1.57 5.63 7.12
CA CYS A 235 -2.73 4.75 6.94
C CYS A 235 -2.83 4.09 5.55
N GLY A 236 -1.91 4.41 4.63
CA GLY A 236 -1.79 3.73 3.34
C GLY A 236 -0.95 2.45 3.42
N SER A 237 -0.81 1.74 2.30
CA SER A 237 0.02 0.52 2.20
C SER A 237 1.44 0.71 2.77
N VAL A 238 1.79 -0.18 3.71
CA VAL A 238 3.12 -0.43 4.27
C VAL A 238 4.11 -0.77 3.15
N GLY A 239 3.68 -1.59 2.18
CA GLY A 239 4.47 -1.99 1.01
C GLY A 239 4.83 -0.83 0.07
N LEU A 240 3.95 0.16 -0.02
CA LEU A 240 4.17 1.40 -0.78
C LEU A 240 4.87 2.52 0.03
N ASN A 241 4.88 2.47 1.36
CA ASN A 241 5.52 3.50 2.20
C ASN A 241 7.06 3.42 2.14
N VAL A 242 7.65 4.25 1.27
CA VAL A 242 9.11 4.36 1.06
C VAL A 242 9.86 5.21 2.12
N GLU A 243 9.15 5.90 3.00
CA GLU A 243 9.73 6.66 4.11
C GLU A 243 10.09 5.75 5.31
N GLY A 244 9.58 4.52 5.32
CA GLY A 244 9.86 3.53 6.35
C GLY A 244 11.33 3.07 6.36
N LYS A 245 11.88 2.86 7.55
CA LYS A 245 13.24 2.33 7.74
C LYS A 245 13.42 0.90 7.21
N ASN A 246 12.33 0.13 7.14
CA ASN A 246 12.38 -1.29 6.81
C ASN A 246 12.54 -1.52 5.30
N PRO A 247 13.34 -2.52 4.87
CA PRO A 247 13.49 -2.90 3.47
C PRO A 247 12.16 -3.18 2.78
N ALA A 248 12.09 -2.92 1.47
CA ALA A 248 10.86 -3.09 0.69
C ALA A 248 10.33 -4.54 0.71
N ARG A 249 11.24 -5.52 0.64
CA ARG A 249 10.92 -6.95 0.83
C ARG A 249 10.21 -7.21 2.15
N LEU A 250 10.75 -6.71 3.27
CA LEU A 250 10.20 -6.94 4.61
C LEU A 250 8.82 -6.28 4.78
N ARG A 251 8.65 -5.05 4.27
CA ARG A 251 7.37 -4.31 4.29
C ARG A 251 6.27 -5.00 3.49
N ALA A 252 6.58 -5.55 2.31
CA ALA A 252 5.60 -6.29 1.52
C ALA A 252 5.25 -7.64 2.18
N VAL A 253 6.25 -8.36 2.71
CA VAL A 253 6.03 -9.63 3.42
C VAL A 253 5.13 -9.43 4.64
N SER A 254 5.38 -8.40 5.45
CA SER A 254 4.57 -8.10 6.63
C SER A 254 3.14 -7.72 6.27
N GLU A 255 2.97 -6.85 5.27
CA GLU A 255 1.65 -6.46 4.78
C GLU A 255 0.85 -7.66 4.25
N CYS A 256 1.45 -8.46 3.37
CA CYS A 256 0.80 -9.61 2.75
C CYS A 256 0.25 -10.59 3.80
N LEU A 257 1.08 -10.94 4.79
CA LEU A 257 0.72 -11.89 5.84
C LEU A 257 -0.30 -11.33 6.83
N LEU A 258 -0.10 -10.10 7.30
CA LEU A 258 -0.98 -9.48 8.30
C LEU A 258 -2.34 -9.13 7.70
N ALA A 259 -2.38 -8.65 6.45
CA ALA A 259 -3.64 -8.41 5.73
C ALA A 259 -4.45 -9.70 5.58
N TRP A 260 -3.82 -10.83 5.23
CA TRP A 260 -4.48 -12.14 5.16
C TRP A 260 -5.12 -12.55 6.49
N ARG A 261 -4.36 -12.49 7.58
CA ARG A 261 -4.83 -12.90 8.91
C ARG A 261 -5.96 -12.00 9.43
N VAL A 262 -5.80 -10.68 9.31
CA VAL A 262 -6.82 -9.69 9.66
C VAL A 262 -8.09 -9.86 8.81
N MET A 263 -7.96 -10.03 7.49
CA MET A 263 -9.13 -10.17 6.61
C MET A 263 -9.94 -11.43 6.93
N ARG A 264 -9.31 -12.52 7.38
CA ARG A 264 -10.04 -13.71 7.86
C ARG A 264 -10.88 -13.43 9.11
N LYS A 265 -10.39 -12.61 10.03
CA LYS A 265 -11.13 -12.19 11.24
C LYS A 265 -12.29 -11.26 10.87
N LEU A 266 -12.00 -10.24 10.05
CA LEU A 266 -12.99 -9.32 9.51
C LEU A 266 -14.09 -10.04 8.71
N GLN A 267 -13.77 -11.07 7.92
CA GLN A 267 -14.78 -11.86 7.21
C GLN A 267 -15.81 -12.46 8.19
N SER A 268 -15.35 -13.10 9.27
CA SER A 268 -16.27 -13.69 10.26
C SER A 268 -17.15 -12.64 10.95
N GLU A 269 -16.62 -11.45 11.25
CA GLU A 269 -17.40 -10.36 11.83
C GLU A 269 -18.38 -9.72 10.83
N LEU A 270 -17.97 -9.57 9.56
CA LEU A 270 -18.85 -9.09 8.49
C LEU A 270 -19.98 -10.07 8.17
N GLU A 271 -19.73 -11.37 8.31
CA GLU A 271 -20.75 -12.41 8.22
C GLU A 271 -21.67 -12.39 9.45
N SER A 272 -21.16 -12.16 10.67
CA SER A 272 -21.95 -12.12 11.91
C SER A 272 -22.96 -10.96 11.94
N ILE A 273 -22.57 -9.79 11.42
CA ILE A 273 -23.45 -8.62 11.28
C ILE A 273 -24.25 -8.58 9.96
N GLY A 274 -24.14 -9.63 9.12
CA GLY A 274 -24.87 -9.75 7.86
C GLY A 274 -24.43 -8.82 6.72
N MET A 275 -23.34 -8.08 6.89
CA MET A 275 -22.85 -7.09 5.90
C MET A 275 -21.91 -7.68 4.84
N TRP A 276 -21.47 -8.95 4.96
CA TRP A 276 -20.53 -9.58 4.01
C TRP A 276 -20.92 -9.43 2.54
N ARG A 277 -22.21 -9.51 2.18
CA ARG A 277 -22.66 -9.27 0.80
C ARG A 277 -22.51 -7.81 0.36
N ALA A 278 -22.81 -6.84 1.23
CA ALA A 278 -22.60 -5.43 0.91
C ALA A 278 -21.10 -5.14 0.69
N PHE A 279 -20.23 -5.76 1.50
CA PHE A 279 -18.79 -5.71 1.29
C PHE A 279 -18.37 -6.26 -0.08
N THR A 280 -18.74 -7.50 -0.40
CA THR A 280 -18.23 -8.19 -1.59
C THR A 280 -18.89 -7.76 -2.91
N ASP A 281 -20.17 -7.41 -2.87
CA ASP A 281 -20.98 -7.18 -4.08
C ASP A 281 -21.19 -5.68 -4.37
N VAL A 282 -20.92 -4.78 -3.42
CA VAL A 282 -21.08 -3.32 -3.58
C VAL A 282 -19.77 -2.57 -3.30
N GLU A 283 -19.24 -2.65 -2.08
CA GLU A 283 -18.10 -1.83 -1.66
C GLU A 283 -16.80 -2.21 -2.39
N MET A 284 -16.45 -3.49 -2.45
CA MET A 284 -15.21 -3.93 -3.12
C MET A 284 -15.22 -3.68 -4.64
N PRO A 285 -16.32 -3.88 -5.39
CA PRO A 285 -16.43 -3.41 -6.77
C PRO A 285 -16.32 -1.88 -6.93
N SER A 286 -16.79 -1.09 -5.95
CA SER A 286 -16.66 0.36 -5.99
C SER A 286 -15.19 0.82 -6.03
N ILE A 287 -14.28 0.08 -5.36
CA ILE A 287 -12.85 0.38 -5.34
C ILE A 287 -12.24 0.37 -6.74
N LEU A 288 -12.67 -0.54 -7.62
CA LEU A 288 -12.23 -0.59 -9.02
C LEU A 288 -12.73 0.61 -9.82
N THR A 289 -13.98 1.02 -9.60
CA THR A 289 -14.55 2.22 -10.23
C THR A 289 -13.79 3.48 -9.78
N LEU A 290 -13.52 3.60 -8.47
CA LEU A 290 -12.75 4.71 -7.90
C LEU A 290 -11.31 4.74 -8.41
N LEU A 291 -10.68 3.58 -8.57
CA LEU A 291 -9.36 3.46 -9.20
C LEU A 291 -9.39 3.96 -10.66
N GLN A 292 -10.39 3.55 -11.45
CA GLN A 292 -10.52 3.99 -12.84
C GLN A 292 -10.76 5.50 -12.93
N MET A 293 -11.59 6.08 -12.04
CA MET A 293 -11.78 7.52 -11.94
C MET A 293 -10.48 8.26 -11.60
N GLU A 294 -9.69 7.72 -10.66
CA GLU A 294 -8.41 8.32 -10.25
C GLU A 294 -7.35 8.23 -11.36
N LEU A 295 -7.33 7.14 -12.14
CA LEU A 295 -6.45 6.98 -13.29
C LEU A 295 -6.83 7.87 -14.48
N ASN A 296 -8.13 8.08 -14.71
CA ASN A 296 -8.63 9.00 -15.73
C ASN A 296 -8.34 10.47 -15.36
N GLY A 297 -8.42 10.80 -14.07
CA GLY A 297 -8.31 12.17 -13.57
C GLY A 297 -9.46 13.07 -14.02
N VAL A 298 -9.25 14.39 -13.94
CA VAL A 298 -10.21 15.41 -14.37
C VAL A 298 -9.49 16.41 -15.26
N GLY A 299 -10.06 16.71 -16.43
CA GLY A 299 -9.53 17.73 -17.34
C GLY A 299 -9.66 19.13 -16.74
N PHE A 300 -8.58 19.90 -16.74
CA PHE A 300 -8.52 21.25 -16.20
C PHE A 300 -8.02 22.25 -17.24
N SER A 301 -8.66 23.42 -17.35
CA SER A 301 -8.25 24.50 -18.23
C SER A 301 -7.58 25.62 -17.43
N GLU A 302 -6.26 25.72 -17.55
CA GLU A 302 -5.49 26.81 -16.93
C GLU A 302 -5.93 28.19 -17.46
N ASP A 303 -6.27 28.29 -18.75
CA ASP A 303 -6.68 29.54 -19.39
C ASP A 303 -8.01 30.08 -18.83
N GLU A 304 -9.03 29.22 -18.70
CA GLU A 304 -10.31 29.63 -18.11
C GLU A 304 -10.19 29.86 -16.60
N ALA A 305 -9.39 29.07 -15.89
CA ALA A 305 -9.10 29.31 -14.47
C ALA A 305 -8.41 30.68 -14.25
N GLU A 306 -7.44 31.03 -15.08
CA GLU A 306 -6.75 32.33 -15.05
C GLU A 306 -7.67 33.50 -15.47
N ARG A 307 -8.59 33.26 -16.40
CA ARG A 307 -9.65 34.23 -16.75
C ARG A 307 -10.58 34.48 -15.58
N GLN A 308 -11.11 33.43 -14.94
CA GLN A 308 -11.98 33.55 -13.77
C GLN A 308 -11.25 34.22 -12.60
N ARG A 309 -9.97 33.89 -12.37
CA ARG A 309 -9.13 34.56 -11.37
C ARG A 309 -9.07 36.08 -11.61
N LYS A 310 -8.88 36.53 -12.86
CA LYS A 310 -8.88 37.97 -13.20
C LYS A 310 -10.24 38.63 -12.94
N ILE A 311 -11.34 37.97 -13.29
CA ILE A 311 -12.69 38.46 -13.03
C ILE A 311 -12.95 38.61 -11.53
N ILE A 312 -12.58 37.60 -10.74
CA ILE A 312 -12.74 37.61 -9.27
C ILE A 312 -11.91 38.74 -8.65
N VAL A 313 -10.64 38.90 -9.05
CA VAL A 313 -9.78 39.99 -8.53
C VAL A 313 -10.32 41.36 -8.87
N ALA A 314 -10.79 41.59 -10.11
CA ALA A 314 -11.42 42.86 -10.49
C ALA A 314 -12.69 43.11 -9.66
N ARG A 315 -13.54 42.08 -9.48
CA ARG A 315 -14.78 42.23 -8.73
C ARG A 315 -14.56 42.42 -7.23
N MET A 316 -13.50 41.85 -6.67
CA MET A 316 -13.08 42.11 -5.29
C MET A 316 -12.70 43.59 -5.10
N ALA A 317 -11.92 44.17 -6.03
CA ALA A 317 -11.55 45.58 -5.97
C ALA A 317 -12.76 46.52 -6.09
N ASP A 318 -13.73 46.22 -6.97
CA ASP A 318 -14.99 46.98 -7.05
C ASP A 318 -15.74 46.98 -5.70
N LEU A 319 -15.90 45.78 -5.11
CA LEU A 319 -16.65 45.59 -3.86
C LEU A 319 -15.92 46.21 -2.65
N GLU A 320 -14.60 46.20 -2.65
CA GLU A 320 -13.77 46.87 -1.65
C GLU A 320 -13.94 48.40 -1.71
N ALA A 321 -13.88 48.98 -2.91
CA ALA A 321 -14.15 50.41 -3.12
C ALA A 321 -15.59 50.80 -2.72
N ASP A 322 -16.58 49.95 -3.04
CA ASP A 322 -17.96 50.14 -2.61
C ASP A 322 -18.11 50.08 -1.08
N ALA A 323 -17.43 49.14 -0.41
CA ALA A 323 -17.43 49.04 1.05
C ALA A 323 -16.80 50.28 1.71
N TYR A 324 -15.68 50.78 1.19
CA TYR A 324 -15.02 51.99 1.72
C TYR A 324 -15.87 53.24 1.50
N ARG A 325 -16.53 53.35 0.34
CA ARG A 325 -17.48 54.43 0.04
C ARG A 325 -18.67 54.44 0.98
N LEU A 326 -19.22 53.27 1.33
CA LEU A 326 -20.35 53.15 2.26
C LEU A 326 -19.94 53.37 3.73
N ALA A 327 -18.73 52.94 4.12
CA ALA A 327 -18.21 53.10 5.47
C ALA A 327 -17.59 54.50 5.74
N GLY A 328 -17.29 55.27 4.69
CA GLY A 328 -16.61 56.57 4.79
C GLY A 328 -15.13 56.48 5.20
N ARG A 329 -14.56 55.27 5.25
CA ARG A 329 -13.14 55.00 5.57
C ARG A 329 -12.66 53.71 4.92
N GLU A 330 -11.35 53.64 4.68
CA GLU A 330 -10.68 52.39 4.30
C GLU A 330 -10.48 51.50 5.54
N PHE A 331 -10.64 50.18 5.38
CA PHE A 331 -10.44 49.21 6.45
C PHE A 331 -10.13 47.81 5.90
N ALA A 332 -9.22 47.06 6.52
CA ALA A 332 -8.90 45.72 6.03
C ALA A 332 -10.11 44.77 6.17
N LEU A 333 -10.70 44.35 5.04
CA LEU A 333 -11.78 43.36 4.97
C LEU A 333 -11.41 41.98 5.58
N SER A 334 -10.10 41.71 5.71
CA SER A 334 -9.57 40.51 6.36
C SER A 334 -9.47 40.61 7.90
N SER A 335 -9.75 41.77 8.50
CA SER A 335 -9.68 41.97 9.95
C SER A 335 -11.06 41.91 10.60
N SER A 336 -11.19 41.08 11.64
CA SER A 336 -12.38 41.02 12.50
C SER A 336 -12.44 42.17 13.53
N PHE A 337 -11.41 43.00 13.60
CA PHE A 337 -11.29 44.13 14.53
C PHE A 337 -10.93 45.42 13.78
N THR A 338 -11.95 46.14 13.29
CA THR A 338 -11.75 47.54 12.91
C THR A 338 -11.77 48.38 14.19
N LYS A 339 -10.65 49.05 14.53
CA LYS A 339 -10.67 50.05 15.60
C LYS A 339 -11.68 51.14 15.23
N SER A 340 -12.57 51.47 16.17
CA SER A 340 -13.57 52.53 16.03
C SER A 340 -12.89 53.88 15.89
#